data_AF-A0A7C2ZRI1-F1
#
_entry.id   AF-A0A7C2ZRI1-F1
#
_cell.length_a   1.000
_cell.length_b   1.000
_cell.length_c   1.000
_cell.angle_alpha   90.00
_cell.angle_beta   90.00
_cell.angle_gamma   90.00
#
_symmetry.space_group_name_H-M   'P 1'
#
loop_
_entity.id
_entity.type
_entity.pdbx_description
1 polymer ?
#
loop_
_entity_poly.entity_id
_entity_poly.type
_entity_poly.pdbx_seq_one_letter_code
_entity_poly.pdbx_strand_id
1 'polypeptide(L)' 'MKVKFLGTAAAEGWPGVFCECENCRRAREAGGKNIRTRSSLLLNDIYKVDLPPDTYLREPPGKPTLLRVG' A
#
# COMPACT_ATOMS: atom_id res chain seq x y z
N MET A 1 17.08 -4.41 11.86
CA MET A 1 16.41 -3.98 10.60
C MET A 1 14.91 -4.22 10.74
N LYS A 2 14.08 -3.18 10.56
CA LYS A 2 12.62 -3.24 10.65
C LYS A 2 12.02 -2.87 9.29
N VAL A 3 11.12 -3.70 8.78
CA VAL A 3 10.42 -3.47 7.51
C VAL A 3 8.92 -3.45 7.78
N LYS A 4 8.24 -2.41 7.31
CA LYS A 4 6.78 -2.30 7.38
C LYS A 4 6.21 -2.14 5.97
N PHE A 5 5.36 -3.07 5.55
CA PHE A 5 4.61 -2.94 4.31
C PHE A 5 3.47 -1.94 4.52
N LEU A 6 3.46 -0.88 3.71
CA LEU A 6 2.40 0.14 3.71
C LEU A 6 1.32 -0.16 2.67
N GLY A 7 1.70 -0.88 1.61
CA GLY A 7 0.81 -1.45 0.62
C GLY A 7 1.49 -2.61 -0.10
N THR A 8 0.69 -3.52 -0.63
CA THR A 8 1.18 -4.75 -1.27
C THR A 8 0.40 -5.11 -2.53
N ALA A 9 -0.52 -4.26 -2.99
CA ALA A 9 -1.26 -4.49 -4.22
C ALA A 9 -0.45 -4.08 -5.46
N ALA A 10 -0.91 -4.53 -6.64
CA ALA A 10 -0.45 -4.09 -7.95
C ALA A 10 -0.88 -2.64 -8.24
N ALA A 11 -0.60 -2.15 -9.45
CA ALA A 11 -0.85 -0.76 -9.85
C ALA A 11 -2.32 -0.33 -9.69
N GLU A 12 -3.27 -1.23 -9.95
CA GLU A 12 -4.71 -0.93 -9.81
C GLU A 12 -5.22 -0.93 -8.35
N GLY A 13 -4.39 -1.30 -7.38
CA GLY A 13 -4.85 -1.58 -6.01
C GLY A 13 -5.53 -2.95 -5.90
N TRP A 14 -6.10 -3.26 -4.73
CA TRP A 14 -6.90 -4.48 -4.58
C TRP A 14 -7.98 -4.28 -3.53
N PRO A 15 -9.25 -4.63 -3.81
CA PRO A 15 -9.80 -5.12 -5.08
C PRO A 15 -9.69 -4.12 -6.24
N GLY A 16 -9.67 -4.60 -7.48
CA GLY A 16 -9.66 -3.73 -8.66
C GLY A 16 -10.94 -2.90 -8.72
N VAL A 17 -10.84 -1.59 -8.96
CA VAL A 17 -11.93 -0.60 -8.79
C VAL A 17 -13.25 -1.07 -9.40
N PHE A 18 -13.23 -1.51 -10.66
CA PHE A 18 -14.41 -1.97 -11.41
C PHE A 18 -14.46 -3.49 -11.59
N CYS A 19 -13.62 -4.26 -10.89
CA CYS A 19 -13.56 -5.71 -11.08
C CYS A 19 -14.67 -6.42 -10.29
N GLU A 20 -15.45 -7.25 -10.98
CA GLU A 20 -16.54 -8.04 -10.38
C GLU A 20 -16.22 -9.53 -10.26
N CYS A 21 -14.95 -9.92 -10.42
CA CYS A 21 -14.58 -11.32 -10.24
C CYS A 21 -14.85 -11.78 -8.80
N GLU A 22 -15.03 -13.09 -8.62
CA GLU A 22 -15.35 -13.69 -7.34
C GLU A 22 -14.38 -13.27 -6.22
N ASN A 23 -13.08 -13.24 -6.51
CA ASN A 23 -12.06 -12.87 -5.53
C ASN A 23 -12.16 -11.40 -5.11
N CYS A 24 -12.43 -10.49 -6.05
CA CYS A 24 -12.62 -9.08 -5.75
C CYS A 24 -13.89 -8.87 -4.93
N ARG A 25 -14.98 -9.57 -5.23
CA ARG A 25 -16.23 -9.51 -4.44
C ARG A 25 -15.98 -9.98 -3.00
N ARG A 26 -15.40 -11.18 -2.83
CA ARG A 26 -15.07 -11.73 -1.50
C ARG A 26 -14.16 -10.79 -0.70
N ALA A 27 -13.19 -10.16 -1.35
CA ALA A 27 -12.29 -9.22 -0.69
C ALA A 27 -13.00 -7.92 -0.26
N ARG A 28 -13.95 -7.40 -1.04
CA ARG A 28 -14.80 -6.27 -0.63
C ARG A 28 -15.66 -6.63 0.58
N GLU A 29 -16.30 -7.78 0.54
CA GLU A 29 -17.14 -8.29 1.65
C GLU A 29 -16.33 -8.50 2.93
N ALA A 30 -15.13 -9.08 2.82
CA ALA A 30 -14.27 -9.34 3.98
C ALA A 30 -13.59 -8.08 4.55
N GLY A 31 -13.38 -7.05 3.72
CA GLY A 31 -12.76 -5.79 4.13
C GLY A 31 -11.38 -5.96 4.79
N GLY A 32 -11.02 -4.99 5.64
CA GLY A 32 -9.82 -5.04 6.46
C GLY A 32 -8.53 -5.28 5.65
N LYS A 33 -7.78 -6.33 5.99
CA LYS A 33 -6.52 -6.69 5.30
C LYS A 33 -6.72 -7.12 3.83
N ASN A 34 -7.96 -7.40 3.42
CA ASN A 34 -8.29 -7.73 2.04
C ASN A 34 -8.48 -6.47 1.17
N ILE A 35 -8.41 -5.27 1.73
CA ILE A 35 -8.32 -4.01 0.98
C ILE A 35 -6.87 -3.53 1.05
N ARG A 36 -6.19 -3.53 -0.09
CA ARG A 36 -4.74 -3.30 -0.19
C ARG A 36 -4.46 -2.10 -1.09
N THR A 37 -3.68 -1.18 -0.55
CA THR A 37 -3.08 -0.05 -1.28
C THR A 37 -1.89 -0.51 -2.11
N ARG A 38 -1.47 0.33 -3.07
CA ARG A 38 -0.35 0.04 -3.98
C ARG A 38 0.97 -0.11 -3.23
N SER A 39 1.88 -0.89 -3.82
CA SER A 39 3.16 -1.27 -3.23
C SER A 39 3.93 -0.07 -2.68
N SER A 40 4.28 -0.15 -1.39
CA SER A 40 5.22 0.76 -0.73
C SER A 40 5.63 0.17 0.61
N LEU A 41 6.81 0.55 1.10
CA LEU A 41 7.34 0.07 2.36
C LEU A 41 8.04 1.18 3.15
N LEU A 42 8.15 0.98 4.46
CA LEU A 42 8.86 1.83 5.40
C LEU A 42 9.96 1.03 6.08
N LEU A 43 11.20 1.47 5.93
CA LEU A 43 12.38 0.87 6.52
C LEU A 43 12.82 1.66 7.75
N ASN A 44 12.97 0.96 8.87
CA ASN A 44 13.40 1.49 10.16
C ASN A 44 12.63 2.74 10.59
N ASP A 45 11.36 2.85 10.16
CA ASP A 45 10.49 4.00 10.39
C ASP A 45 10.98 5.35 9.80
N ILE A 46 12.03 5.33 8.96
CA ILE A 46 12.72 6.54 8.46
C ILE A 46 12.65 6.64 6.93
N TYR A 47 12.92 5.54 6.23
CA TYR A 47 13.00 5.55 4.77
C TYR A 47 11.72 4.99 4.17
N LYS A 48 11.01 5.82 3.41
CA LYS A 48 9.88 5.37 2.60
C LYS A 48 10.38 5.02 1.22
N VAL A 49 10.08 3.80 0.80
CA VAL A 49 10.32 3.30 -0.56
C VAL A 49 9.00 3.36 -1.32
N ASP A 50 9.07 3.99 -2.48
CA ASP A 50 7.98 4.37 -3.37
C ASP A 50 6.99 5.40 -2.80
N LEU A 51 6.44 6.20 -3.72
CA LEU A 51 5.39 7.18 -3.46
C LEU A 51 4.16 6.92 -4.34
N PRO A 52 3.44 5.80 -4.13
CA PRO A 52 2.21 5.57 -4.86
C PRO A 52 1.16 6.63 -4.49
N PRO A 53 0.08 6.79 -5.27
CA PRO A 53 -0.96 7.79 -4.98
C PRO A 53 -1.64 7.61 -3.61
N ASP A 54 -1.57 6.42 -3.00
CA ASP A 54 -2.03 6.18 -1.63
C ASP A 54 -1.13 6.83 -0.54
N THR A 55 -0.01 7.46 -0.91
CA THR A 55 1.00 7.96 0.04
C THR A 55 0.41 8.92 1.06
N TYR A 56 -0.48 9.82 0.65
CA TYR A 56 -1.13 10.77 1.54
C TYR A 56 -1.97 10.07 2.64
N LEU A 57 -2.51 8.89 2.36
CA LEU A 57 -3.26 8.08 3.33
C LEU A 57 -2.36 7.22 4.22
N ARG A 58 -1.11 7.01 3.81
CA ARG A 58 -0.12 6.12 4.45
C ARG A 58 1.16 6.88 4.80
N GLU A 59 0.99 8.08 5.37
CA GLU A 59 2.12 8.88 5.84
C GLU A 59 2.72 8.25 7.12
N PRO A 60 4.05 8.04 7.19
CA PRO A 60 4.69 7.65 8.43
C PRO A 60 4.69 8.82 9.43
N PRO A 61 4.70 8.55 10.75
CA PRO A 61 4.86 9.63 11.73
C PRO A 61 6.22 10.33 11.54
N GLY A 62 6.19 11.66 11.36
CA GLY A 62 7.39 12.49 11.11
C GLY A 62 7.70 12.68 9.62
N LYS A 63 8.73 13.47 9.30
CA LYS A 63 9.18 13.68 7.90
C LYS A 63 10.09 12.53 7.47
N PRO A 64 9.65 11.62 6.58
CA PRO A 64 10.51 10.53 6.12
C PRO A 64 11.60 11.05 5.18
N THR A 65 12.77 10.43 5.22
CA THR A 65 13.79 10.62 4.18
C THR A 65 13.36 9.84 2.95
N LEU A 66 13.18 10.54 1.83
CA LEU A 66 12.66 9.93 0.61
C LEU A 66 13.75 9.10 -0.08
N LEU A 67 13.53 7.79 -0.22
CA LEU A 67 14.37 6.94 -1.04
C LEU A 67 13.67 6.71 -2.38
N ARG A 68 14.18 7.32 -3.45
CA ARG A 68 13.73 6.99 -4.82
C ARG A 68 14.40 5.70 -5.24
N VAL A 69 13.61 4.66 -5.47
CA VAL A 69 14.07 3.44 -6.14
C VAL A 69 13.76 3.66 -7.62
N GLY A 70 14.79 4.01 -8.37
CA GLY A 70 14.77 4.05 -9.83
C GLY A 70 15.28 2.74 -10.39
#